data_AF-A0AAW5N609-F1
#
_entry.id   AF-A0AAW5N609-F1
#
_cell.length_a   1.000
_cell.length_b   1.000
_cell.length_c   1.000
_cell.angle_alpha   90.00
_cell.angle_beta   90.00
_cell.angle_gamma   90.00
#
_symmetry.space_group_name_H-M   'P 1'
#
loop_
_entity.id
_entity.type
_entity.pdbx_description
1 polymer ?
#
loop_
_entity_poly.entity_id
_entity_poly.type
_entity_poly.pdbx_seq_one_letter_code
_entity_poly.pdbx_strand_id
1 'polypeptide(L)' 'LILLDINLPDENGLMLTRALRERSTVGIILVTGRSDRIDRIVGLEMGADDYVTKPLELRELVVRVKNLLWRIDLARQAQP' A
#
# COMPACT_ATOMS: atom_id res chain seq x y z
N LEU A 1 4.35 2.84 8.12
CA LEU A 1 3.20 2.57 7.22
C LEU A 1 3.03 3.80 6.34
N ILE A 2 2.71 3.62 5.07
CA ILE A 2 2.48 4.67 4.09
C ILE A 2 1.13 4.42 3.42
N LEU A 3 0.30 5.48 3.33
CA LEU A 3 -0.84 5.53 2.43
C LEU A 3 -0.42 6.38 1.23
N LEU A 4 -0.51 5.83 0.02
CA LEU A 4 0.06 6.45 -1.17
C LEU A 4 -0.97 6.51 -2.31
N ASP A 5 -1.14 7.66 -2.95
CA ASP A 5 -1.87 7.74 -4.22
C ASP A 5 -0.94 7.40 -5.39
N ILE A 6 -1.49 6.76 -6.42
CA ILE A 6 -0.80 6.53 -7.70
C ILE A 6 -0.69 7.84 -8.48
N ASN A 7 -1.73 8.67 -8.42
CA ASN A 7 -1.80 9.93 -9.16
C ASN A 7 -1.18 11.05 -8.32
N LEU A 8 0.15 11.04 -8.19
CA LEU A 8 0.89 12.18 -7.64
C LEU A 8 1.07 13.24 -8.74
N PRO A 9 1.15 14.54 -8.39
CA PRO A 9 1.27 15.61 -9.37
C PRO A 9 2.56 15.52 -10.21
N ASP A 10 3.68 15.15 -9.58
CA ASP A 10 5.01 15.22 -10.20
C ASP A 10 5.70 13.84 -10.33
N GLU A 11 5.11 12.79 -9.76
CA GLU A 11 5.69 11.45 -9.71
C GLU A 11 4.65 10.36 -10.05
N ASN A 12 5.14 9.20 -10.48
CA ASN A 12 4.29 8.02 -10.60
C ASN A 12 4.31 7.24 -9.28
N GLY A 13 3.20 7.23 -8.54
CA GLY A 13 3.11 6.54 -7.25
C GLY A 13 3.41 5.04 -7.32
N LEU A 14 3.25 4.38 -8.49
CA LEU A 14 3.69 3.00 -8.69
C LEU A 14 5.22 2.87 -8.67
N MET A 15 5.92 3.79 -9.33
CA MET A 15 7.39 3.80 -9.34
C MET A 15 7.94 4.10 -7.94
N LEU A 16 7.32 5.03 -7.22
CA LEU A 16 7.65 5.32 -5.83
C LEU A 16 7.41 4.09 -4.94
N THR A 17 6.30 3.37 -5.13
CA THR A 17 6.01 2.13 -4.39
C THR A 17 7.13 1.11 -4.54
N ARG A 18 7.57 0.87 -5.78
CA ARG A 18 8.69 -0.05 -6.06
C ARG A 18 9.98 0.42 -5.41
N ALA A 19 10.33 1.70 -5.57
CA ALA A 19 11.55 2.25 -4.98
C ALA A 19 11.57 2.17 -3.44
N LEU A 20 10.41 2.38 -2.80
CA LEU A 20 10.24 2.21 -1.36
C LEU A 20 10.41 0.75 -0.94
N ARG A 21 9.78 -0.18 -1.69
CA ARG A 21 9.86 -1.61 -1.38
C ARG A 21 11.28 -2.17 -1.52
N GLU A 22 12.04 -1.71 -2.50
CA GLU A 22 13.45 -2.11 -2.71
C GLU A 22 14.35 -1.69 -1.53
N ARG A 23 13.95 -0.69 -0.74
CA ARG A 23 14.78 -0.09 0.32
C ARG A 23 14.24 -0.32 1.73
N SER A 24 12.99 -0.77 1.86
CA SER A 24 12.29 -0.80 3.14
C SER A 24 11.22 -1.89 3.21
N THR A 25 11.02 -2.40 4.43
CA THR A 25 9.90 -3.27 4.79
C THR A 25 8.70 -2.49 5.32
N VAL A 26 8.65 -1.16 5.13
CA VAL A 26 7.50 -0.34 5.52
C VAL A 26 6.23 -0.87 4.84
N GLY A 27 5.13 -0.94 5.59
CA GLY A 27 3.82 -1.26 5.01
C GLY A 27 3.36 -0.17 4.06
N ILE A 28 2.85 -0.53 2.89
CA ILE A 28 2.37 0.38 1.84
C ILE A 28 0.95 -0.01 1.47
N ILE A 29 0.01 0.93 1.56
CA ILE A 29 -1.34 0.79 1.04
C ILE A 29 -1.53 1.84 -0.05
N LEU A 30 -1.85 1.39 -1.26
CA LEU A 30 -2.24 2.30 -2.33
C LEU A 30 -3.69 2.74 -2.12
N VAL A 31 -3.93 4.04 -2.05
CA VAL A 31 -5.26 4.65 -1.87
C VAL A 31 -5.52 5.61 -3.01
N THR A 32 -6.21 5.16 -4.05
CA THR A 32 -6.22 5.83 -5.36
C THR A 32 -7.59 5.83 -6.03
N GLY A 33 -7.83 6.76 -6.94
CA GLY A 33 -9.03 6.77 -7.79
C GLY A 33 -8.99 5.75 -8.94
N ARG A 34 -7.85 5.08 -9.18
CA ARG A 34 -7.71 4.08 -10.24
C ARG A 34 -8.40 2.78 -9.84
N SER A 35 -9.55 2.48 -10.44
CA SER A 35 -10.37 1.31 -10.12
C SER A 35 -10.21 0.13 -11.07
N ASP A 36 -9.34 0.24 -12.08
CA ASP A 36 -9.09 -0.85 -13.02
C ASP A 36 -8.44 -2.05 -12.30
N ARG A 37 -8.88 -3.26 -12.65
CA ARG A 37 -8.33 -4.49 -12.08
C ARG A 37 -6.85 -4.67 -12.40
N ILE A 38 -6.42 -4.26 -13.58
CA ILE A 38 -5.01 -4.29 -14.01
C ILE A 38 -4.19 -3.37 -13.12
N ASP A 39 -4.65 -2.14 -12.87
CA ASP A 39 -3.95 -1.18 -12.00
C ASP A 39 -3.76 -1.74 -10.58
N ARG A 40 -4.78 -2.45 -10.07
CA ARG A 40 -4.70 -3.13 -8.78
C ARG A 40 -3.64 -4.24 -8.77
N ILE A 41 -3.59 -5.08 -9.80
CA ILE A 41 -2.60 -6.16 -9.90
C ILE A 41 -1.19 -5.56 -9.96
N VAL A 42 -0.98 -4.58 -10.84
CA VAL A 42 0.30 -3.89 -11.00
C VAL A 42 0.74 -3.23 -9.68
N GLY A 43 -0.15 -2.55 -8.97
CA GLY A 43 0.17 -1.94 -7.68
C GLY A 43 0.69 -2.94 -6.65
N LEU A 44 0.06 -4.11 -6.56
CA LEU A 44 0.48 -5.18 -5.66
C LEU A 44 1.81 -5.82 -6.10
N GLU A 45 2.01 -6.07 -7.39
CA GLU A 45 3.28 -6.58 -7.94
C GLU A 45 4.45 -5.62 -7.74
N MET A 46 4.19 -4.31 -7.73
CA MET A 46 5.19 -3.28 -7.44
C MET A 46 5.57 -3.22 -5.94
N GLY A 47 4.89 -3.98 -5.08
CA GLY A 47 5.24 -4.14 -3.67
C GLY A 47 4.28 -3.47 -2.68
N ALA A 48 3.10 -3.02 -3.12
CA ALA A 48 2.05 -2.61 -2.19
C ALA A 48 1.50 -3.82 -1.41
N ASP A 49 1.22 -3.64 -0.13
CA ASP A 49 0.63 -4.66 0.73
C ASP A 49 -0.91 -4.72 0.62
N ASP A 50 -1.53 -3.61 0.23
CA ASP A 50 -2.96 -3.52 -0.03
C ASP A 50 -3.26 -2.40 -1.05
N TYR A 51 -4.45 -2.46 -1.65
CA TYR A 51 -4.92 -1.52 -2.67
C TYR A 51 -6.38 -1.18 -2.42
N VAL A 52 -6.67 0.11 -2.25
CA VAL A 52 -7.99 0.65 -1.92
C VAL A 52 -8.37 1.72 -2.94
N THR A 53 -9.54 1.55 -3.53
CA THR A 53 -10.08 2.49 -4.52
C THR A 53 -10.92 3.58 -3.85
N LYS A 54 -10.80 4.82 -4.31
CA LYS A 54 -11.68 5.93 -3.96
C LYS A 54 -12.95 5.89 -4.82
N PRO A 55 -14.14 6.26 -4.28
CA PRO A 55 -14.40 6.59 -2.88
C PRO A 55 -14.35 5.34 -1.98
N LEU A 56 -13.87 5.51 -0.75
CA LEU A 56 -13.73 4.41 0.21
C LEU A 56 -14.50 4.68 1.50
N GLU A 57 -14.80 3.61 2.23
CA GLU A 57 -15.33 3.69 3.58
C GLU A 57 -14.16 3.81 4.58
N LEU A 58 -14.15 4.85 5.41
CA LEU A 58 -13.00 5.16 6.28
C LEU A 58 -12.78 4.13 7.38
N ARG A 59 -13.84 3.51 7.92
CA ARG A 59 -13.72 2.44 8.91
C ARG A 59 -13.09 1.21 8.28
N GLU A 60 -13.43 0.89 7.04
CA GLU A 60 -12.77 -0.20 6.30
C GLU A 60 -11.25 0.06 6.18
N LEU A 61 -10.84 1.27 5.78
CA LEU A 61 -9.42 1.63 5.70
C LEU A 61 -8.73 1.52 7.06
N VAL A 62 -9.37 1.97 8.14
CA VAL A 62 -8.82 1.85 9.50
C VAL A 62 -8.60 0.38 9.87
N VAL A 63 -9.53 -0.53 9.53
CA VAL A 63 -9.37 -1.96 9.80
C VAL A 63 -8.23 -2.55 8.98
N ARG A 64 -8.12 -2.21 7.68
CA ARG A 64 -7.02 -2.64 6.81
C ARG A 64 -5.66 -2.20 7.34
N VAL A 65 -5.55 -0.93 7.75
CA VAL A 65 -4.35 -0.36 8.38
C VAL A 65 -3.96 -1.12 9.65
N LYS A 66 -4.92 -1.35 10.57
CA LYS A 66 -4.67 -2.10 11.81
C LYS A 66 -4.18 -3.52 11.52
N ASN A 67 -4.81 -4.21 10.58
CA ASN A 67 -4.45 -5.58 10.21
C ASN A 67 -3.05 -5.65 9.60
N LEU A 68 -2.67 -4.68 8.76
CA LEU A 68 -1.33 -4.63 8.17
C LEU A 68 -0.27 -4.34 9.23
N LEU A 69 -0.49 -3.35 10.11
CA LEU A 69 0.44 -3.05 11.20
C LEU A 69 0.64 -4.24 12.13
N TRP A 70 -0.43 -4.96 12.47
CA TRP A 70 -0.36 -6.17 13.28
C TRP A 70 0.51 -7.26 12.62
N ARG A 71 0.34 -7.51 11.32
CA ARG A 71 1.18 -8.48 10.60
C ARG A 71 2.65 -8.05 10.54
N ILE A 72 2.93 -6.76 10.38
CA ILE A 72 4.31 -6.22 10.38
C ILE A 72 4.95 -6.39 11.74
N ASP A 73 4.21 -6.13 12.82
CA ASP A 73 4.68 -6.30 14.19
C ASP A 73 5.02 -7.77 14.49
N LEU A 74 4.13 -8.70 14.12
CA LEU A 74 4.39 -10.14 14.23
C LEU A 74 5.63 -10.58 13.44
N ALA A 75 5.79 -10.09 12.21
CA ALA A 75 6.96 -10.42 11.39
C ALA A 75 8.27 -9.93 12.02
N ARG A 76 8.26 -8.74 12.64
CA ARG A 76 9.43 -8.18 13.35
C ARG A 76 9.79 -8.99 14.59
N GLN A 77 8.78 -9.44 15.35
CA GLN A 77 9.01 -10.26 16.55
C GLN A 77 9.54 -11.66 16.21
N ALA A 78 9.19 -12.20 15.04
CA ALA A 78 9.68 -13.48 14.55
C ALA A 78 11.13 -13.42 14.00
N GLN A 79 11.71 -12.24 13.88
CA GLN A 79 13.07 -12.02 13.38
C GLN A 79 14.04 -11.94 14.59
N PRO A 80 14.94 -12.92 14.78
CA PRO A 80 15.86 -12.97 15.92
C PRO A 80 16.97 -11.91 15.86
#